data_AF-A0A1T3WGR7-F1
#
_entry.id   AF-A0A1T3WGR7-F1
#
_cell.length_a   1.000
_cell.length_b   1.000
_cell.length_c   1.000
_cell.angle_alpha   90.00
_cell.angle_beta   90.00
_cell.angle_gamma   90.00
#
_symmetry.space_group_name_H-M   'P 1'
#
loop_
_entity.id
_entity.type
_entity.pdbx_description
1 polymer ?
#
loop_
_entity_poly.entity_id
_entity_poly.type
_entity_poly.pdbx_seq_one_letter_code
_entity_poly.pdbx_strand_id
1 'polypeptide(L)'
;MAETHVVTNQAPPLLDHNPATSPALMEALVREGGGWGVDEVTELGALGGSARAQRWGELADRNRPVLHTHDRYGHRVDEVEFDPAYHELMNVAVTHGLHGAPW
;
A
#
# COMPACT_ATOMS: atom_id res chain seq x y z
N MET A 1 9.26 37.26 -4.23
CA MET A 1 10.63 36.81 -4.53
C MET A 1 10.73 36.65 -6.04
N ALA A 2 11.82 37.11 -6.67
CA ALA A 2 12.02 36.91 -8.11
C ALA A 2 12.43 35.45 -8.38
N GLU A 3 11.98 34.89 -9.50
CA GLU A 3 12.35 33.54 -9.97
C GLU A 3 13.85 33.52 -10.32
N THR A 4 14.63 32.60 -9.74
CA THR A 4 16.10 32.57 -9.88
C THR A 4 16.58 31.61 -10.98
N HIS A 5 15.76 30.63 -11.36
CA HIS A 5 16.02 29.69 -12.44
C HIS A 5 14.73 28.94 -12.80
N VAL A 6 14.73 28.30 -13.97
CA VAL A 6 13.67 27.37 -14.39
C VAL A 6 14.13 25.95 -14.10
N VAL A 7 13.30 25.15 -13.45
CA VAL A 7 13.57 23.73 -13.20
C VAL A 7 13.18 22.93 -14.43
N THR A 8 14.16 22.28 -15.07
CA THR A 8 13.97 21.43 -16.26
C THR A 8 14.50 20.02 -16.00
N ASN A 9 14.21 19.08 -16.92
CA ASN A 9 14.67 17.70 -16.86
C ASN A 9 14.31 16.94 -15.56
N GLN A 10 13.12 17.20 -15.01
CA GLN A 10 12.59 16.41 -13.89
C GLN A 10 11.81 15.22 -14.44
N ALA A 11 12.17 14.02 -14.00
CA ALA A 11 11.36 12.85 -14.30
C ALA A 11 9.97 12.99 -13.64
N PRO A 12 8.89 12.62 -14.34
CA PRO A 12 7.58 12.57 -13.71
C PRO A 12 7.57 11.48 -12.61
N PRO A 13 6.73 11.62 -11.58
CA PRO A 13 6.57 10.58 -10.58
C PRO A 13 5.96 9.32 -11.21
N LEU A 14 6.38 8.15 -10.73
CA LEU A 14 5.86 6.86 -11.18
C LEU A 14 4.55 6.55 -10.44
N LEU A 15 3.46 7.13 -10.91
CA LEU A 15 2.10 6.94 -10.36
C LEU A 15 1.22 6.20 -11.37
N ASP A 16 0.24 5.46 -10.86
CA ASP A 16 -0.79 4.78 -11.64
C ASP A 16 -0.22 3.76 -12.66
N HIS A 17 1.00 3.30 -12.39
CA HIS A 17 1.64 2.19 -13.09
C HIS A 17 1.27 0.88 -12.40
N ASN A 18 0.70 -0.07 -13.14
CA ASN A 18 0.36 -1.38 -12.60
C ASN A 18 1.59 -2.32 -12.61
N PRO A 19 2.24 -2.62 -11.47
CA PRO A 19 3.37 -3.54 -11.43
C PRO A 19 2.99 -4.98 -11.82
N ALA A 20 1.70 -5.35 -11.72
CA ALA A 20 1.24 -6.68 -12.12
C ALA A 20 1.38 -6.91 -13.63
N THR A 21 1.40 -5.88 -14.47
CA THR A 21 1.53 -6.04 -15.93
C THR A 21 2.95 -6.37 -16.39
N SER A 22 3.89 -6.58 -15.47
CA SER A 22 5.25 -7.03 -15.80
C SER A 22 5.19 -8.40 -16.51
N PRO A 23 5.76 -8.54 -17.73
CA PRO A 23 5.75 -9.82 -18.45
C PRO A 23 6.37 -10.96 -17.65
N ALA A 24 7.48 -10.68 -16.95
CA ALA A 24 8.17 -11.68 -16.14
C ALA A 24 7.28 -12.21 -14.99
N LEU A 25 6.46 -11.35 -14.39
CA LEU A 25 5.53 -11.74 -13.34
C LEU A 25 4.35 -12.54 -13.91
N MET A 26 3.73 -12.05 -14.99
CA MET A 26 2.54 -12.70 -15.56
C MET A 26 2.85 -14.06 -16.17
N GLU A 27 3.98 -14.18 -16.86
CA GLU A 27 4.46 -15.46 -17.38
C GLU A 27 4.74 -16.46 -16.27
N ALA A 28 5.39 -16.02 -15.18
CA ALA A 28 5.64 -16.88 -14.03
C ALA A 28 4.33 -17.33 -13.37
N LEU A 29 3.38 -16.41 -13.15
CA LEU A 29 2.10 -16.72 -12.53
C LEU A 29 1.35 -17.84 -13.29
N VAL A 30 1.28 -17.73 -14.62
CA VAL A 30 0.63 -18.77 -15.44
C VAL A 30 1.45 -20.07 -15.46
N ARG A 31 2.77 -19.98 -15.64
CA ARG A 31 3.66 -21.16 -15.73
C ARG A 31 3.61 -22.02 -14.47
N GLU A 32 3.56 -21.40 -13.30
CA GLU A 32 3.53 -22.10 -12.01
C GLU A 32 2.11 -22.53 -11.57
N GLY A 33 1.12 -22.45 -12.47
CA GLY A 33 -0.25 -22.91 -12.21
C GLY A 33 -1.16 -21.91 -11.47
N GLY A 34 -0.69 -20.68 -11.25
CA GLY A 34 -1.45 -19.58 -10.63
C GLY A 34 -2.34 -18.81 -11.60
N GLY A 35 -2.51 -19.28 -12.84
CA GLY A 35 -3.27 -18.58 -13.88
C GLY A 35 -4.72 -18.24 -13.51
N TRP A 36 -5.31 -18.98 -12.56
CA TRP A 36 -6.65 -18.70 -12.02
C TRP A 36 -6.75 -17.37 -11.27
N GLY A 37 -5.63 -16.82 -10.77
CA GLY A 37 -5.58 -15.56 -10.02
C GLY A 37 -5.16 -14.34 -10.84
N VAL A 38 -5.03 -14.46 -12.17
CA VAL A 38 -4.54 -13.37 -13.05
C VAL A 38 -5.35 -12.07 -12.88
N ASP A 39 -6.67 -12.16 -12.87
CA ASP A 39 -7.53 -10.98 -12.78
C ASP A 39 -7.39 -10.29 -11.42
N GLU A 40 -7.35 -11.07 -10.33
CA GLU A 40 -7.19 -10.54 -8.97
C GLU A 40 -5.80 -9.91 -8.77
N VAL A 41 -4.73 -10.54 -9.26
CA VAL A 41 -3.37 -9.98 -9.22
C VAL A 41 -3.28 -8.70 -10.03
N THR A 42 -3.96 -8.65 -11.19
CA THR A 42 -3.98 -7.45 -12.04
C THR A 42 -4.72 -6.29 -11.37
N GLU A 43 -5.86 -6.56 -10.75
CA GLU A 43 -6.65 -5.57 -10.00
C GLU A 43 -5.87 -5.02 -8.79
N LEU A 44 -5.33 -5.93 -7.95
CA LEU A 44 -4.55 -5.54 -6.78
C LEU A 44 -3.27 -4.79 -7.17
N GLY A 45 -2.62 -5.20 -8.27
CA GLY A 45 -1.49 -4.48 -8.84
C GLY A 45 -1.85 -3.05 -9.23
N ALA A 46 -2.96 -2.85 -9.93
CA ALA A 46 -3.41 -1.51 -10.33
C ALA A 46 -3.66 -0.63 -9.10
N LEU A 47 -4.28 -1.19 -8.06
CA LEU A 47 -4.47 -0.49 -6.79
C LEU A 47 -3.14 -0.14 -6.12
N GLY A 48 -2.22 -1.10 -6.00
CA GLY A 48 -0.91 -0.92 -5.37
C GLY A 48 -0.03 0.11 -6.08
N GLY A 49 -0.19 0.24 -7.40
CA GLY A 49 0.48 1.25 -8.21
C GLY A 49 -0.11 2.66 -8.13
N SER A 50 -1.35 2.78 -7.63
CA SER A 50 -2.08 4.05 -7.62
C SER A 50 -1.46 5.10 -6.69
N ALA A 51 -1.61 6.38 -7.03
CA ALA A 51 -1.19 7.48 -6.16
C ALA A 51 -1.82 7.40 -4.75
N ARG A 52 -3.05 6.87 -4.66
CA ARG A 52 -3.77 6.68 -3.40
C ARG A 52 -3.08 5.66 -2.49
N ALA A 53 -2.75 4.48 -3.01
CA ALA A 53 -2.09 3.45 -2.22
C ALA A 53 -0.67 3.86 -1.81
N GLN A 54 0.07 4.53 -2.70
CA GLN A 54 1.38 5.10 -2.37
C GLN A 54 1.28 6.13 -1.22
N ARG A 55 0.25 7.00 -1.25
CA ARG A 55 0.00 7.95 -0.16
C ARG A 55 -0.37 7.27 1.16
N TRP A 56 -1.12 6.16 1.11
CA TRP A 56 -1.40 5.39 2.31
C TRP A 56 -0.12 4.82 2.92
N GLY A 57 0.75 4.22 2.10
CA GLY A 57 2.06 3.73 2.55
C GLY A 57 2.90 4.84 3.20
N GLU A 58 3.00 6.00 2.54
CA GLU A 58 3.72 7.16 3.07
C GLU A 58 3.18 7.62 4.43
N LEU A 59 1.85 7.71 4.59
CA LEU A 59 1.20 8.13 5.83
C LEU A 59 1.38 7.10 6.95
N ALA A 60 1.24 5.81 6.64
CA ALA A 60 1.44 4.73 7.60
C ALA A 60 2.89 4.67 8.10
N ASP A 61 3.87 4.91 7.23
CA ASP A 61 5.29 4.93 7.60
C ASP A 61 5.69 6.21 8.36
N ARG A 62 5.21 7.36 7.90
CA ARG A 62 5.52 8.66 8.52
C ARG A 62 4.90 8.76 9.92
N ASN A 63 3.66 8.32 10.08
CA ASN A 63 2.92 8.40 11.33
C ASN A 63 3.05 7.08 12.09
N ARG A 64 4.15 6.97 12.85
CA ARG A 64 4.44 5.75 13.62
C ARG A 64 3.34 5.45 14.64
N PRO A 65 3.04 4.16 14.90
CA PRO A 65 2.04 3.78 15.88
C PRO A 65 2.37 4.29 17.30
N VAL A 66 1.34 4.69 18.05
CA VAL A 66 1.47 5.27 19.40
C VAL A 66 0.91 4.29 20.42
N LEU A 67 1.72 3.92 21.41
CA LEU A 67 1.29 3.10 22.54
C LEU A 67 0.61 3.96 23.60
N HIS A 68 -0.66 3.68 23.86
CA HIS A 68 -1.44 4.21 24.98
C HIS A 68 -1.48 3.15 26.08
N THR A 69 -0.64 3.31 27.10
CA THR A 69 -0.66 2.37 28.24
C THR A 69 -1.86 2.61 29.16
N HIS A 70 -2.30 3.86 29.30
CA HIS A 70 -3.39 4.26 30.19
C HIS A 70 -4.32 5.26 29.51
N ASP A 71 -5.58 5.28 29.93
CA ASP A 71 -6.56 6.29 29.54
C ASP A 71 -6.38 7.61 30.31
N ARG A 72 -7.23 8.60 30.01
CA ARG A 72 -7.20 9.93 30.66
C ARG A 72 -7.53 9.91 32.16
N TYR A 73 -8.06 8.82 32.68
CA TYR A 73 -8.41 8.63 34.09
C TYR A 73 -7.36 7.81 34.86
N GLY A 74 -6.34 7.29 34.16
CA GLY A 74 -5.28 6.47 34.74
C GLY A 74 -5.61 4.97 34.78
N HIS A 75 -6.66 4.51 34.11
CA HIS A 75 -6.87 3.07 33.95
C HIS A 75 -5.98 2.52 32.84
N ARG A 76 -5.41 1.33 33.05
CA ARG A 76 -4.58 0.66 32.06
C ARG A 76 -5.44 0.16 30.88
N VAL A 77 -5.01 0.43 29.65
CA VAL A 77 -5.69 0.03 28.40
C VAL A 77 -4.81 -0.80 27.46
N ASP A 78 -3.49 -0.55 27.45
CA ASP A 78 -2.50 -1.26 26.61
C ASP A 78 -2.86 -1.29 25.10
N GLU A 79 -3.34 -0.16 24.56
CA GLU A 79 -3.75 -0.03 23.17
C GLU A 79 -2.67 0.62 22.30
N VAL A 80 -2.59 0.25 21.02
CA VAL A 80 -1.73 0.91 20.04
C VAL A 80 -2.60 1.57 18.99
N GLU A 81 -2.48 2.88 18.86
CA GLU A 81 -3.15 3.69 17.85
C GLU A 81 -2.30 3.76 16.58
N PHE A 82 -2.92 3.53 15.43
CA PHE A 82 -2.31 3.61 14.11
C PHE A 82 -2.94 4.73 13.30
N ASP A 83 -2.21 5.24 12.29
CA ASP A 83 -2.80 6.14 11.31
C ASP A 83 -3.93 5.44 10.53
N PRO A 84 -5.03 6.12 10.18
CA PRO A 84 -6.11 5.55 9.37
C PRO A 84 -5.63 4.89 8.07
N ALA A 85 -4.57 5.40 7.45
CA ALA A 85 -3.99 4.82 6.25
C ALA A 85 -3.47 3.38 6.44
N TYR A 86 -2.97 3.05 7.65
CA TYR A 86 -2.58 1.68 7.98
C TYR A 86 -3.80 0.74 7.91
N HIS A 87 -4.95 1.19 8.43
CA HIS A 87 -6.17 0.38 8.41
C HIS A 87 -6.74 0.20 6.99
N GLU A 88 -6.61 1.20 6.11
CA GLU A 88 -6.95 1.03 4.69
C GLU A 88 -6.08 -0.02 4.01
N LEU A 89 -4.76 -0.01 4.25
CA LEU A 89 -3.84 -1.04 3.73
C LEU A 89 -4.19 -2.44 4.24
N MET A 90 -4.52 -2.57 5.53
CA MET A 90 -4.96 -3.84 6.13
C MET A 90 -6.29 -4.31 5.57
N ASN A 91 -7.26 -3.41 5.38
CA ASN A 91 -8.54 -3.74 4.79
C ASN A 91 -8.38 -4.30 3.37
N VAL A 92 -7.56 -3.66 2.54
CA VAL A 92 -7.21 -4.15 1.19
C VAL A 92 -6.57 -5.53 1.28
N ALA A 93 -5.53 -5.70 2.10
CA ALA A 93 -4.82 -6.96 2.21
C ALA A 93 -5.72 -8.13 2.66
N VAL A 94 -6.59 -7.89 3.64
CA VAL A 94 -7.52 -8.90 4.14
C VAL A 94 -8.59 -9.23 3.11
N THR A 95 -9.16 -8.21 2.45
CA THR A 95 -10.21 -8.39 1.43
C THR A 95 -9.70 -9.20 0.23
N HIS A 96 -8.45 -8.99 -0.18
CA HIS A 96 -7.77 -9.77 -1.23
C HIS A 96 -7.13 -11.07 -0.73
N GLY A 97 -7.53 -11.56 0.45
CA GLY A 97 -7.10 -12.88 0.93
C GLY A 97 -5.60 -13.02 1.27
N LEU A 98 -4.80 -11.94 1.28
CA LEU A 98 -3.34 -12.01 1.49
C LEU A 98 -2.95 -12.62 2.85
N HIS A 99 -3.88 -12.62 3.80
CA HIS A 99 -3.71 -13.20 5.13
C HIS A 99 -3.89 -14.72 5.19
N GLY A 100 -4.46 -15.35 4.14
CA GLY A 100 -4.84 -16.76 4.26
C GLY A 100 -5.28 -17.50 3.01
N ALA A 101 -5.18 -16.95 1.80
CA ALA A 101 -5.69 -17.58 0.57
C ALA A 101 -5.28 -19.05 0.32
N PRO A 102 -4.10 -19.55 0.75
CA PRO A 102 -3.74 -20.97 0.60
C PRO A 102 -4.38 -21.95 1.60
N TRP A 103 -5.08 -21.47 2.63
CA TRP A 103 -5.66 -22.27 3.72
C TRP A 103 -7.18 -22.35 3.61
#